data_AF-A0A498GAS6-F1
#
_entry.id   AF-A0A498GAS6-F1
#
_cell.length_a   1.000
_cell.length_b   1.000
_cell.length_c   1.000
_cell.angle_alpha   90.00
_cell.angle_beta   90.00
_cell.angle_gamma   90.00
#
_symmetry.space_group_name_H-M   'P 1'
#
loop_
_entity.id
_entity.type
_entity.pdbx_description
1 polymer ?
#
loop_
_entity_poly.entity_id
_entity_poly.type
_entity_poly.pdbx_seq_one_letter_code
_entity_poly.pdbx_strand_id
1 'polypeptide(L)'
;MEERPPTPDLPKYLREPLEKQSPERLETVAAYASELAEWKRGQREAELEQRRAEEEVDEEELKELSERDISTDPEDYSDVPGGAYITVKTTKKTNDANYRYYYWQWREGDSWKNEYIAPVNPRE
;
A
#
# COMPACT_ATOMS: atom_id res chain seq x y z
N MET A 1 25.37 11.08 -36.99
CA MET A 1 24.11 11.82 -36.77
C MET A 1 23.56 11.31 -35.46
N GLU A 2 23.31 12.18 -34.48
CA GLU A 2 22.65 11.74 -33.24
C GLU A 2 21.19 11.41 -33.55
N GLU A 3 20.78 10.18 -33.26
CA GLU A 3 19.41 9.75 -33.39
C GLU A 3 18.57 10.26 -32.23
N ARG A 4 17.32 10.62 -32.54
CA ARG A 4 16.36 11.08 -31.53
C ARG A 4 16.10 9.94 -30.52
N PRO A 5 15.99 10.24 -29.21
CA PRO A 5 15.63 9.24 -28.22
C PRO A 5 14.26 8.60 -28.51
N PRO A 6 14.03 7.36 -28.05
CA PRO A 6 12.76 6.67 -28.21
C PRO A 6 11.62 7.43 -27.52
N THR A 7 10.42 7.29 -28.06
CA THR A 7 9.22 7.95 -27.51
C THR A 7 8.85 7.31 -26.17
N PRO A 8 8.79 8.08 -25.07
CA PRO A 8 8.36 7.55 -23.78
C PRO A 8 6.86 7.22 -23.79
N ASP A 9 6.46 6.27 -22.96
CA ASP A 9 5.05 5.91 -22.74
C ASP A 9 4.35 7.01 -21.91
N LEU A 10 4.10 8.15 -22.55
CA LEU A 10 3.45 9.31 -21.96
C LEU A 10 2.30 9.78 -22.85
N PRO A 11 1.18 10.24 -22.24
CA PRO A 11 0.10 10.86 -22.99
C PRO A 11 0.60 12.00 -23.87
N LYS A 12 -0.01 12.15 -25.06
CA LYS A 12 0.40 13.19 -26.03
C LYS A 12 0.43 14.59 -25.43
N TYR A 13 -0.52 14.91 -24.55
CA TYR A 13 -0.61 16.23 -23.90
C TYR A 13 0.55 16.53 -22.94
N LEU A 14 1.29 15.53 -22.47
CA LEU A 14 2.54 15.71 -21.70
C LEU A 14 3.77 15.68 -22.61
N ARG A 15 3.77 14.79 -23.60
CA ARG A 15 4.90 14.62 -24.51
C ARG A 15 5.12 15.81 -25.45
N GLU A 16 4.07 16.28 -26.13
CA GLU A 16 4.21 17.34 -27.14
C GLU A 16 4.75 18.66 -26.58
N PRO A 17 4.36 19.09 -25.35
CA PRO A 17 4.99 20.26 -24.72
C PRO A 17 6.48 20.07 -24.42
N LEU A 18 6.91 18.88 -23.99
CA LEU A 18 8.32 18.58 -23.69
C LEU A 18 9.18 18.66 -24.95
N GLU A 19 8.71 18.07 -26.06
CA GLU A 19 9.43 18.07 -27.35
C GLU A 19 9.66 19.48 -27.92
N LYS A 20 8.90 20.47 -27.46
CA LYS A 20 9.00 21.88 -27.87
C LYS A 20 9.88 22.73 -26.95
N GLN A 21 10.44 22.16 -25.88
CA GLN A 21 11.31 22.88 -24.95
C GLN A 21 12.76 22.94 -25.43
N SER A 22 13.49 23.93 -24.94
CA SER A 22 14.94 23.97 -25.11
C SER A 22 15.63 22.92 -24.22
N PRO A 23 16.87 22.49 -24.55
CA PRO A 23 17.62 21.54 -23.74
C PRO A 23 17.70 21.90 -22.25
N GLU A 24 17.98 23.15 -21.92
CA GLU A 24 18.12 23.65 -20.55
C GLU A 24 16.81 23.55 -19.75
N ARG A 25 15.68 23.77 -20.43
CA ARG A 25 14.35 23.58 -19.83
C ARG A 25 14.04 22.10 -19.63
N LEU A 26 14.45 21.23 -20.56
CA LEU A 26 14.30 19.78 -20.40
C LEU A 26 15.11 19.26 -19.22
N GLU A 27 16.33 19.76 -19.00
CA GLU A 27 17.15 19.43 -17.82
C GLU A 27 16.47 19.88 -16.52
N THR A 28 15.91 21.09 -16.49
CA THR A 28 15.14 21.59 -15.34
C THR A 28 13.93 20.72 -15.03
N VAL A 29 13.19 20.31 -16.06
CA VAL A 29 12.04 19.41 -15.90
C VAL A 29 12.48 18.03 -15.40
N ALA A 30 13.59 17.50 -15.91
CA ALA A 30 14.11 16.21 -15.49
C ALA A 30 14.50 16.20 -14.00
N ALA A 31 15.16 17.26 -13.52
CA ALA A 31 15.48 17.43 -12.10
C ALA A 31 14.21 17.47 -11.24
N TYR A 32 13.27 18.35 -11.58
CA TYR A 32 12.00 18.47 -10.85
C TYR A 32 11.19 17.17 -10.85
N ALA A 33 11.11 16.48 -11.99
CA ALA A 33 10.38 15.21 -12.10
C ALA A 33 11.01 14.11 -11.23
N SER A 34 12.34 14.11 -11.10
CA SER A 34 13.07 13.17 -10.25
C SER A 34 12.79 13.46 -8.77
N GLU A 35 12.94 14.71 -8.33
CA GLU A 35 12.63 15.13 -6.96
C GLU A 35 11.16 14.87 -6.59
N LEU A 36 10.23 15.16 -7.52
CA LEU A 36 8.81 14.89 -7.32
C LEU A 36 8.53 13.39 -7.19
N ALA A 37 9.23 12.54 -7.95
CA ALA A 37 9.09 11.10 -7.86
C ALA A 37 9.58 10.57 -6.51
N GLU A 38 10.71 11.06 -6.01
CA GLU A 38 11.23 10.71 -4.68
C GLU A 38 10.30 11.16 -3.57
N TRP A 39 9.85 12.42 -3.59
CA TRP A 39 8.89 12.93 -2.62
C TRP A 39 7.59 12.11 -2.63
N LYS A 40 7.06 11.76 -3.81
CA LYS A 40 5.86 10.88 -3.92
C LYS A 40 6.10 9.44 -3.45
N ARG A 41 7.33 8.92 -3.51
CA ARG A 41 7.66 7.61 -2.91
C ARG A 41 7.66 7.72 -1.38
N GLY A 42 8.33 8.72 -0.83
CA GLY A 42 8.37 8.95 0.61
C GLY A 42 6.99 9.24 1.21
N GLN A 43 6.13 10.01 0.53
CA GLN A 43 4.74 10.21 0.96
C GLN A 43 3.94 8.90 0.98
N ARG A 44 4.17 8.01 0.01
CA ARG A 44 3.54 6.69 -0.01
C ARG A 44 4.03 5.83 1.15
N GLU A 45 5.33 5.81 1.43
CA GLU A 45 5.90 5.09 2.57
C GLU A 45 5.36 5.61 3.90
N ALA A 46 5.27 6.94 4.07
CA ALA A 46 4.69 7.55 5.25
C ALA A 46 3.19 7.22 5.41
N GLU A 47 2.40 7.24 4.32
CA GLU A 47 1.00 6.80 4.34
C GLU A 47 0.88 5.33 4.75
N LEU A 48 1.78 4.46 4.25
CA LEU A 48 1.81 3.05 4.63
C LEU A 48 2.12 2.85 6.11
N GLU A 49 3.14 3.54 6.62
CA GLU A 49 3.54 3.46 8.02
C GLU A 49 2.46 4.01 8.95
N GLN A 50 1.87 5.15 8.60
CA GLN A 50 0.76 5.73 9.35
C GLN A 50 -0.44 4.79 9.37
N ARG A 51 -0.83 4.25 8.21
CA ARG A 51 -1.97 3.34 8.11
C ARG A 51 -1.72 2.02 8.83
N ARG A 52 -0.48 1.51 8.82
CA ARG A 52 -0.08 0.39 9.67
C ARG A 52 -0.26 0.76 11.13
N ALA A 53 0.28 1.89 11.60
CA ALA A 53 0.14 2.31 12.99
C ALA A 53 -1.32 2.51 13.44
N GLU A 54 -2.22 2.90 12.54
CA GLU A 54 -3.66 3.08 12.84
C GLU A 54 -4.48 1.77 12.83
N GLU A 55 -4.11 0.78 12.01
CA GLU A 55 -4.89 -0.45 11.79
C GLU A 55 -4.20 -1.73 12.28
N GLU A 56 -2.94 -1.67 12.69
CA GLU A 56 -2.18 -2.80 13.23
C GLU A 56 -2.82 -3.29 14.52
N VAL A 57 -2.82 -4.61 14.66
CA VAL A 57 -3.36 -5.31 15.83
C VAL A 57 -2.38 -5.19 16.99
N ASP A 58 -2.88 -4.93 18.19
CA ASP A 58 -2.06 -4.89 19.40
C ASP A 58 -1.49 -6.28 19.73
N GLU A 59 -0.44 -6.34 20.56
CA GLU A 59 0.18 -7.61 20.99
C GLU A 59 -0.82 -8.58 21.64
N GLU A 60 -1.83 -8.06 22.35
CA GLU A 60 -2.90 -8.87 22.95
C GLU A 60 -3.75 -9.57 21.87
N GLU A 61 -4.07 -8.87 20.78
CA GLU A 61 -4.85 -9.43 19.67
C GLU A 61 -4.04 -10.48 18.87
N LEU A 62 -2.74 -10.27 18.72
CA LEU A 62 -1.83 -11.28 18.14
C LEU A 62 -1.74 -12.53 19.02
N LYS A 63 -1.69 -12.34 20.35
CA LYS A 63 -1.70 -13.46 21.30
C LYS A 63 -3.00 -14.24 21.24
N GLU A 64 -4.14 -13.57 21.15
CA GLU A 64 -5.47 -14.21 20.98
C GLU A 64 -5.52 -15.05 19.69
N LEU A 65 -4.97 -14.56 18.58
CA LEU A 65 -4.86 -15.33 17.34
C LEU A 65 -4.02 -16.59 17.54
N SER A 66 -2.86 -16.46 18.18
CA SER A 66 -1.98 -17.61 18.49
C SER A 66 -2.64 -18.60 19.46
N GLU A 67 -3.38 -18.15 20.47
CA GLU A 67 -4.12 -19.00 21.41
C GLU A 67 -5.24 -19.79 20.73
N ARG A 68 -5.75 -19.26 19.61
CA ARG A 68 -6.75 -19.91 18.76
C ARG A 68 -6.14 -20.80 17.67
N ASP A 69 -4.83 -21.05 17.73
CA ASP A 69 -4.08 -21.81 16.72
C ASP A 69 -4.17 -21.19 15.31
N ILE A 70 -4.38 -19.88 15.22
CA ILE A 70 -4.41 -19.15 13.96
C ILE A 70 -3.01 -18.61 13.71
N SER A 71 -2.41 -19.01 12.59
CA SER A 71 -1.09 -18.52 12.23
C SER A 71 -1.10 -17.02 12.00
N THR A 72 -0.12 -16.36 12.63
CA THR A 72 0.22 -14.94 12.42
C THR A 72 1.40 -14.78 11.47
N ASP A 73 1.82 -15.84 10.80
CA ASP A 73 2.87 -15.82 9.79
C ASP A 73 2.25 -15.75 8.39
N PRO A 74 2.65 -14.80 7.53
CA PRO A 74 2.09 -14.68 6.20
C PRO A 74 2.47 -15.85 5.27
N GLU A 75 3.58 -16.55 5.52
CA GLU A 75 4.02 -17.68 4.68
C GLU A 75 3.12 -18.93 4.85
N ASP A 76 2.36 -19.00 5.95
CA ASP A 76 1.34 -20.05 6.15
C ASP A 76 0.10 -19.85 5.27
N TYR A 77 -0.05 -18.69 4.61
CA TYR A 77 -1.17 -18.36 3.74
C TYR A 77 -0.72 -18.26 2.28
N SER A 78 -1.32 -19.07 1.39
CA SER A 78 -0.89 -19.16 -0.01
C SER A 78 -1.06 -17.87 -0.83
N ASP A 79 -2.04 -17.04 -0.46
CA ASP A 79 -2.37 -15.80 -1.19
C ASP A 79 -1.76 -14.54 -0.53
N VAL A 80 -0.96 -14.71 0.53
CA VAL A 80 -0.40 -13.60 1.30
C VAL A 80 1.11 -13.49 1.06
N PRO A 81 1.62 -12.34 0.60
CA PRO A 81 3.05 -12.15 0.44
C PRO A 81 3.71 -11.85 1.81
N GLY A 82 5.00 -12.17 1.93
CA GLY A 82 5.76 -11.95 3.18
C GLY A 82 5.87 -10.50 3.67
N GLY A 83 5.42 -9.51 2.88
CA GLY A 83 5.32 -8.10 3.30
C GLY A 83 3.95 -7.71 3.88
N ALA A 84 3.02 -8.66 4.00
CA ALA A 84 1.70 -8.40 4.56
C ALA A 84 1.74 -8.23 6.08
N TYR A 85 0.76 -7.50 6.61
CA TYR A 85 0.59 -7.30 8.05
C TYR A 85 -0.87 -7.54 8.44
N ILE A 86 -1.11 -7.93 9.68
CA ILE A 86 -2.46 -8.19 10.20
C ILE A 86 -3.08 -6.85 10.61
N THR A 87 -4.33 -6.65 10.20
CA THR A 87 -5.14 -5.47 10.52
C THR A 87 -6.48 -5.86 11.09
N VAL A 88 -7.02 -5.04 11.98
CA VAL A 88 -8.38 -5.21 12.52
C VAL A 88 -9.35 -4.23 11.89
N LYS A 89 -10.40 -4.74 11.24
CA LYS A 89 -11.48 -3.90 10.67
C LYS A 89 -12.75 -4.05 11.47
N THR A 90 -13.28 -2.91 11.91
CA THR A 90 -14.60 -2.83 12.53
C THR A 90 -15.66 -2.63 11.45
N THR A 91 -16.40 -3.69 11.11
CA THR A 91 -17.42 -3.64 10.05
C THR A 91 -18.75 -3.06 10.57
N LYS A 92 -19.08 -3.29 11.84
CA LYS A 92 -20.31 -2.77 12.44
C LYS A 92 -20.12 -2.50 13.93
N LYS A 93 -20.51 -1.30 14.34
CA LYS A 93 -20.60 -0.88 15.74
C LYS A 93 -22.07 -0.66 16.08
N THR A 94 -22.58 -1.44 17.01
CA THR A 94 -23.94 -1.28 17.58
C THR A 94 -23.81 -1.00 19.07
N ASN A 95 -24.88 -0.53 19.72
CA ASN A 95 -24.87 -0.28 21.17
C ASN A 95 -24.51 -1.53 22.00
N ASP A 96 -24.80 -2.73 21.48
CA ASP A 96 -24.61 -4.00 22.18
C ASP A 96 -23.45 -4.86 21.66
N ALA A 97 -22.91 -4.58 20.48
CA ALA A 97 -21.87 -5.42 19.87
C ALA A 97 -20.94 -4.67 18.90
N ASN A 98 -19.66 -5.05 18.94
CA ASN A 98 -18.63 -4.64 17.99
C ASN A 98 -18.22 -5.86 17.15
N TYR A 99 -18.50 -5.81 15.84
CA TYR A 99 -18.07 -6.83 14.90
C TYR A 99 -16.74 -6.39 14.30
N ARG A 100 -15.69 -7.03 14.79
CA ARG A 100 -14.32 -6.81 14.34
C ARG A 100 -13.81 -8.11 13.70
N TYR A 101 -13.03 -7.97 12.65
CA TYR A 101 -12.44 -9.09 11.92
C TYR A 101 -10.96 -8.80 11.63
N TYR A 102 -10.16 -9.85 11.71
CA TYR A 102 -8.75 -9.84 11.34
C TYR A 102 -8.58 -10.07 9.85
N TYR A 103 -7.74 -9.26 9.23
CA TYR A 103 -7.37 -9.37 7.82
C TYR A 103 -5.87 -9.25 7.66
N TRP A 104 -5.29 -10.06 6.79
CA TRP A 104 -4.01 -9.73 6.17
C TRP A 104 -4.19 -8.55 5.25
N GLN A 105 -3.22 -7.65 5.22
CA GLN A 105 -3.25 -6.48 4.36
C GLN A 105 -1.87 -6.22 3.77
N TRP A 106 -1.83 -5.94 2.47
CA TRP A 106 -0.60 -5.60 1.75
C TRP A 106 -0.89 -4.73 0.53
N ARG A 107 0.18 -4.19 -0.04
CA ARG A 107 0.12 -3.46 -1.32
C ARG A 107 0.48 -4.37 -2.47
N GLU A 108 -0.30 -4.26 -3.54
CA GLU A 108 0.02 -4.81 -4.86
C GLU A 108 -0.05 -3.66 -5.87
N GLY A 109 1.12 -3.15 -6.26
CA GLY A 109 1.22 -1.96 -7.11
C GLY A 109 0.57 -0.74 -6.46
N ASP A 110 -0.48 -0.20 -7.10
CA ASP A 110 -1.21 0.98 -6.62
C ASP A 110 -2.49 0.63 -5.84
N SER A 111 -2.80 -0.65 -5.67
CA SER A 111 -4.01 -1.12 -4.98
C SER A 111 -3.71 -1.78 -3.64
N TRP A 112 -4.65 -1.68 -2.72
CA TRP A 112 -4.63 -2.42 -1.47
C TRP A 112 -5.30 -3.78 -1.64
N LYS A 113 -4.64 -4.82 -1.16
CA LYS A 113 -5.17 -6.17 -1.06
C LYS A 113 -5.41 -6.51 0.40
N ASN A 114 -6.42 -7.34 0.63
CA ASN A 114 -6.68 -7.91 1.93
C ASN A 114 -7.11 -9.36 1.77
N GLU A 115 -6.75 -10.18 2.76
CA GLU A 115 -7.19 -11.57 2.89
C GLU A 115 -7.81 -11.74 4.26
N TYR A 116 -8.92 -12.47 4.33
CA TYR A 116 -9.64 -12.68 5.58
C TYR A 116 -8.95 -13.75 6.43
N ILE A 117 -8.78 -13.47 7.72
CA ILE A 117 -8.20 -14.43 8.68
C ILE A 117 -9.30 -15.04 9.53
N ALA A 118 -9.91 -14.23 10.40
CA ALA A 118 -10.84 -14.72 11.42
C ALA A 118 -11.67 -13.58 12.04
N PRO A 119 -12.82 -13.87 12.68
CA PRO A 119 -13.50 -12.87 13.48
C PRO A 119 -12.74 -12.64 14.79
N VAL A 120 -12.67 -11.39 15.24
CA VAL A 120 -12.12 -11.03 16.57
C VAL A 120 -13.04 -11.54 17.66
N ASN A 121 -14.35 -11.29 17.47
CA ASN A 121 -15.40 -11.77 18.36
C ASN A 121 -16.23 -12.80 17.59
N PRO A 122 -15.85 -14.09 17.59
CA PRO A 122 -16.75 -15.13 17.10
C PRO A 122 -18.02 -15.06 17.97
N ARG A 123 -19.17 -14.84 17.34
CA ARG A 123 -20.44 -14.99 18.04
C ARG A 123 -20.59 -16.46 18.40
N GLU A 124 -20.85 -16.75 19.68
CA GLU A 124 -21.47 -18.00 20.11
C GLU A 124 -22.84 -18.20 19.43
#